data_AF-A0AAU9PF49-F1
#
_entry.id   AF-A0AAU9PF49-F1
#
_cell.length_a   1.000
_cell.length_b   1.000
_cell.length_c   1.000
_cell.angle_alpha   90.00
_cell.angle_beta   90.00
_cell.angle_gamma   90.00
#
_symmetry.space_group_name_H-M   'P 1'
#
loop_
_entity.id
_entity.type
_entity.pdbx_description
1 polymer ?
#
loop_
_entity_poly.entity_id
_entity_poly.type
_entity_poly.pdbx_seq_one_letter_code
_entity_poly.pdbx_strand_id
1 'polypeptide(L)'
;MPPQINHPTTILSITRIAIVRLGVEQSNENKNKISGRGKGGKGLGKGGAKRHRKVLRDNIQGITKPAIRRLARRGGVKRISGLIYEETRGVLKIFLENVIRDAVTYTEHARRKTVTAMDVVYALKRQGRTLYGFGG
;
A
#
# COMPACT_ATOMS: atom_id res chain seq x y z
N MET A 1 -15.45 10.63 -27.93
CA MET A 1 -14.61 9.54 -28.47
C MET A 1 -13.49 9.24 -27.49
N PRO A 2 -13.36 8.01 -26.97
CA PRO A 2 -12.15 7.63 -26.23
C PRO A 2 -10.99 7.43 -27.21
N PRO A 3 -9.80 8.00 -26.95
CA PRO A 3 -8.63 7.73 -27.78
C PRO A 3 -8.21 6.26 -27.63
N GLN A 4 -8.16 5.55 -28.76
CA GLN A 4 -7.58 4.22 -28.92
C GLN A 4 -6.08 4.33 -28.66
N ILE A 5 -5.54 3.60 -27.66
CA ILE A 5 -4.09 3.44 -27.50
C ILE A 5 -3.76 2.00 -27.88
N ASN A 6 -3.37 1.82 -29.13
CA ASN A 6 -2.79 0.59 -29.65
C ASN A 6 -1.26 0.60 -29.48
N HIS A 7 -0.73 -0.57 -29.09
CA HIS A 7 0.63 -1.10 -29.26
C HIS A 7 1.73 -0.81 -28.22
N PRO A 8 2.73 -1.73 -28.09
CA PRO A 8 3.16 -2.30 -26.81
C PRO A 8 4.69 -2.27 -26.70
N THR A 9 5.31 -1.20 -26.20
CA THR A 9 6.79 -1.11 -26.21
C THR A 9 7.38 -0.34 -25.03
N THR A 10 6.79 -0.44 -23.83
CA THR A 10 7.43 0.16 -22.64
C THR A 10 7.19 -0.64 -21.35
N ILE A 11 7.03 -1.96 -21.44
CA ILE A 11 6.88 -2.85 -20.28
C ILE A 11 8.23 -3.29 -19.68
N LEU A 12 9.36 -2.96 -20.32
CA LEU A 12 10.70 -3.42 -19.87
C LEU A 12 11.58 -2.37 -19.16
N SER A 13 11.14 -1.12 -18.98
CA SER A 13 11.97 -0.10 -18.31
C SER A 13 11.83 -0.13 -16.77
N ILE A 14 10.64 -0.40 -16.25
CA ILE A 14 10.34 -0.21 -14.83
C ILE A 14 10.62 -1.49 -14.01
N THR A 15 10.58 -2.66 -14.64
CA THR A 15 10.93 -3.95 -14.02
C THR A 15 12.43 -4.07 -13.71
N ARG A 16 13.29 -3.24 -14.34
CA ARG A 16 14.75 -3.25 -14.15
C ARG A 16 15.23 -2.47 -12.92
N ILE A 17 14.39 -1.62 -12.32
CA ILE A 17 14.73 -0.88 -11.09
C ILE A 17 14.31 -1.65 -9.83
N ALA A 18 13.41 -2.64 -9.93
CA ALA A 18 12.91 -3.37 -8.77
C ALA A 18 13.52 -4.77 -8.55
N ILE A 19 14.14 -5.40 -9.55
CA ILE A 19 14.53 -6.83 -9.48
C ILE A 19 16.04 -7.08 -9.31
N VAL A 20 16.91 -6.09 -9.47
CA VAL A 20 18.37 -6.29 -9.35
C VAL A 20 18.94 -5.66 -8.08
N ARG A 21 18.52 -6.11 -6.88
CA ARG A 21 19.37 -6.01 -5.67
C ARG A 21 18.90 -6.87 -4.49
N LEU A 22 19.52 -8.05 -4.34
CA LEU A 22 19.66 -8.89 -3.12
C LEU A 22 18.49 -9.88 -2.88
N GLY A 23 18.64 -11.21 -2.92
CA GLY A 23 19.87 -12.01 -2.92
C GLY A 23 20.56 -12.03 -1.56
N VAL A 24 19.86 -12.39 -0.46
CA VAL A 24 20.46 -12.87 0.80
C VAL A 24 19.47 -13.81 1.50
N GLU A 25 19.82 -15.10 1.58
CA GLU A 25 19.37 -16.01 2.64
C GLU A 25 20.04 -15.61 3.96
N GLN A 26 19.28 -15.51 5.07
CA GLN A 26 19.83 -15.68 6.43
C GLN A 26 18.73 -16.15 7.40
N SER A 27 18.89 -17.40 7.85
CA SER A 27 18.78 -17.93 9.23
C SER A 27 17.88 -17.23 10.27
N ASN A 28 16.94 -18.02 10.83
CA ASN A 28 16.16 -17.69 12.03
C ASN A 28 17.03 -17.84 13.30
N GLU A 29 17.28 -16.74 14.02
CA GLU A 29 17.74 -16.77 15.41
C GLU A 29 16.72 -16.12 16.34
N ASN A 30 16.20 -16.93 17.28
CA ASN A 30 15.39 -16.50 18.42
C ASN A 30 16.26 -15.71 19.42
N LYS A 31 15.94 -14.44 19.67
CA LYS A 31 16.48 -13.69 20.82
C LYS A 31 15.34 -13.12 21.65
N ASN A 32 15.01 -13.84 22.73
CA ASN A 32 14.20 -13.34 23.83
C ASN A 32 14.93 -12.17 24.49
N LYS A 33 14.31 -10.98 24.54
CA LYS A 33 14.86 -9.81 25.24
C LYS A 33 13.80 -9.23 26.16
N ILE A 34 13.84 -9.62 27.43
CA ILE A 34 13.14 -8.93 28.51
C ILE A 34 14.04 -7.77 28.96
N SER A 35 13.51 -6.56 28.98
CA SER A 35 13.91 -5.57 29.98
C SER A 35 12.74 -4.64 30.28
N GLY A 36 12.31 -4.66 31.55
CA GLY A 36 11.34 -3.71 32.06
C GLY A 36 11.91 -2.30 32.10
N ARG A 37 11.04 -1.32 31.82
CA ARG A 37 11.31 0.09 32.14
C ARG A 37 9.97 0.76 32.46
N GLY A 38 9.83 1.21 33.71
CA GLY A 38 8.59 1.69 34.30
C GLY A 38 8.04 2.99 33.69
N LYS A 39 6.82 3.32 34.12
CA LYS A 39 6.12 4.56 33.81
C LYS A 39 6.84 5.75 34.46
N GLY A 40 7.39 6.65 33.65
CA GLY A 40 7.89 7.95 34.07
C GLY A 40 7.55 8.98 33.01
N GLY A 41 6.57 9.83 33.30
CA GLY A 41 6.24 10.97 32.46
C GLY A 41 7.42 11.94 32.41
N LYS A 42 7.75 12.41 31.20
CA LYS A 42 8.64 13.55 31.01
C LYS A 42 8.09 14.35 29.85
N GLY A 43 7.49 15.50 30.18
CA GLY A 43 7.06 16.48 29.19
C GLY A 43 8.26 16.90 28.35
N LEU A 44 8.18 16.64 27.04
CA LEU A 44 9.11 17.16 26.06
C LEU A 44 8.38 18.29 25.34
N GLY A 45 8.88 19.52 25.52
CA GLY A 45 8.37 20.71 24.85
C GLY A 45 8.28 20.50 23.35
N LYS A 46 7.23 21.06 22.74
CA LYS A 46 6.96 20.97 21.30
C LYS A 46 7.97 21.82 20.52
N GLY A 47 9.19 21.32 20.37
CA GLY A 47 10.06 21.67 19.25
C GLY A 47 9.63 20.84 18.04
N GLY A 48 9.33 21.50 16.92
CA GLY A 48 8.94 20.85 15.66
C GLY A 48 10.05 19.95 15.14
N ALA A 49 10.04 18.68 15.56
CA ALA A 49 10.93 17.67 15.01
C ALA A 49 10.69 17.57 13.51
N LYS A 50 11.71 17.96 12.72
CA LYS A 50 11.73 17.76 11.27
C LYS A 50 11.46 16.28 11.02
N ARG A 51 10.29 15.97 10.45
CA ARG A 51 9.88 14.59 10.18
C ARG A 51 10.81 14.04 9.11
N HIS A 52 11.84 13.30 9.54
CA HIS A 52 12.59 12.46 8.63
C HIS A 52 11.60 11.52 7.94
N ARG A 53 11.69 11.42 6.60
CA ARG A 53 10.88 10.53 5.77
C ARG A 53 10.92 9.14 6.40
N LYS A 54 9.76 8.61 6.79
CA LYS A 54 9.67 7.25 7.32
C LYS A 54 10.29 6.30 6.30
N VAL A 55 11.23 5.48 6.75
CA VAL A 55 11.74 4.35 5.96
C VAL A 55 10.53 3.47 5.63
N LEU A 56 10.36 3.13 4.36
CA LEU A 56 9.33 2.21 3.91
C LEU A 56 9.62 0.84 4.53
N ARG A 57 8.75 0.42 5.45
CA ARG A 57 8.74 -0.94 6.03
C ARG A 57 7.53 -1.68 5.46
N ASP A 58 7.44 -2.97 5.72
CA ASP A 58 6.24 -3.77 5.43
C ASP A 58 5.03 -3.24 6.21
N ASN A 59 4.36 -2.25 5.64
CA ASN A 59 3.19 -1.57 6.21
C ASN A 59 1.94 -2.44 6.17
N ILE A 60 2.02 -3.63 5.56
CA ILE A 60 0.88 -4.54 5.40
C ILE A 60 0.31 -5.00 6.75
N GLN A 61 1.17 -5.14 7.77
CA GLN A 61 0.73 -5.45 9.14
C GLN A 61 0.06 -4.25 9.84
N GLY A 62 0.19 -3.05 9.28
CA GLY A 62 -0.58 -1.87 9.70
C GLY A 62 -2.09 -2.00 9.43
N ILE A 63 -2.49 -2.90 8.52
CA ILE A 63 -3.88 -3.32 8.38
C ILE A 63 -4.19 -4.31 9.49
N THR A 64 -4.74 -3.80 10.59
CA THR A 64 -4.91 -4.55 11.83
C THR A 64 -6.10 -5.53 11.78
N LYS A 65 -6.03 -6.61 12.56
CA LYS A 65 -7.13 -7.58 12.74
C LYS A 65 -8.50 -6.93 13.02
N PRO A 66 -8.65 -5.91 13.90
CA PRO A 66 -9.93 -5.24 14.09
C PRO A 66 -10.41 -4.47 12.86
N ALA A 67 -9.53 -3.92 12.02
CA ALA A 67 -9.94 -3.27 10.77
C ALA A 67 -10.54 -4.26 9.77
N ILE A 68 -9.87 -5.42 9.58
CA ILE A 68 -10.38 -6.52 8.74
C ILE A 68 -11.71 -7.03 9.29
N ARG A 69 -11.83 -7.18 10.62
CA ARG A 69 -13.10 -7.56 11.27
C ARG A 69 -14.21 -6.56 10.94
N ARG A 70 -13.97 -5.24 11.04
CA ARG A 70 -14.97 -4.21 10.70
C ARG A 70 -15.44 -4.31 9.25
N LEU A 71 -14.52 -4.55 8.31
CA LEU A 71 -14.86 -4.75 6.89
C LEU A 71 -15.72 -6.01 6.69
N ALA A 72 -15.30 -7.14 7.25
CA ALA A 72 -16.05 -8.39 7.16
C ALA A 72 -17.44 -8.28 7.80
N ARG A 73 -17.57 -7.56 8.92
CA ARG A 73 -18.89 -7.28 9.54
C ARG A 73 -19.78 -6.43 8.64
N ARG A 74 -19.22 -5.39 8.01
CA ARG A 74 -19.96 -4.60 7.00
C ARG A 74 -20.42 -5.47 5.84
N GLY A 75 -19.63 -6.48 5.46
CA GLY A 75 -20.00 -7.50 4.47
C GLY A 75 -20.93 -8.61 4.98
N GLY A 76 -21.50 -8.51 6.18
CA GLY A 76 -22.46 -9.50 6.70
C GLY A 76 -21.85 -10.80 7.23
N VAL A 77 -20.52 -10.88 7.38
CA VAL A 77 -19.84 -12.10 7.83
C VAL A 77 -20.10 -12.35 9.32
N LYS A 78 -20.70 -13.50 9.67
CA LYS A 78 -21.08 -13.88 11.06
C LYS A 78 -19.94 -14.48 11.88
N ARG A 79 -19.07 -15.30 11.29
CA ARG A 79 -17.89 -15.92 11.94
C ARG A 79 -16.69 -15.81 10.99
N ILE A 80 -15.51 -15.59 11.55
CA ILE A 80 -14.28 -15.34 10.77
C ILE A 80 -13.18 -16.27 11.30
N SER A 81 -12.59 -17.08 10.42
CA SER A 81 -11.46 -17.95 10.74
C SER A 81 -10.17 -17.14 10.95
N GLY A 82 -9.22 -17.69 11.72
CA GLY A 82 -7.94 -17.05 12.02
C GLY A 82 -7.06 -16.83 10.79
N LEU A 83 -7.16 -17.70 9.77
CA LEU A 83 -6.32 -17.62 8.56
C LEU A 83 -6.71 -16.46 7.63
N ILE A 84 -7.95 -15.97 7.74
CA ILE A 84 -8.47 -14.90 6.87
C ILE A 84 -7.71 -13.58 7.05
N TYR A 85 -7.07 -13.34 8.20
CA TYR A 85 -6.38 -12.08 8.43
C TYR A 85 -5.16 -11.91 7.53
N GLU A 86 -4.36 -12.96 7.32
CA GLU A 86 -3.21 -12.89 6.41
C GLU A 86 -3.67 -12.97 4.95
N GLU A 87 -4.67 -13.81 4.66
CA GLU A 87 -5.24 -13.92 3.31
C GLU A 87 -5.78 -12.57 2.80
N THR A 88 -6.55 -11.87 3.63
CA THR A 88 -7.11 -10.55 3.29
C THR A 88 -6.00 -9.53 3.02
N ARG A 89 -4.86 -9.63 3.72
CA ARG A 89 -3.71 -8.76 3.49
C ARG A 89 -3.06 -9.06 2.14
N GLY A 90 -2.91 -10.32 1.78
CA GLY A 90 -2.44 -10.73 0.45
C GLY A 90 -3.30 -10.15 -0.68
N VAL A 91 -4.62 -10.35 -0.58
CA VAL A 91 -5.59 -9.83 -1.57
C VAL A 91 -5.54 -8.30 -1.65
N LEU A 92 -5.50 -7.62 -0.50
CA LEU A 92 -5.44 -6.16 -0.46
C LEU A 92 -4.15 -5.62 -1.11
N LYS A 93 -3.02 -6.28 -0.90
CA LYS A 93 -1.74 -5.91 -1.50
C LYS A 93 -1.82 -6.00 -3.03
N ILE A 94 -2.29 -7.12 -3.56
CA ILE A 94 -2.44 -7.33 -5.00
C ILE A 94 -3.39 -6.29 -5.62
N PHE A 95 -4.52 -6.01 -4.95
CA PHE A 95 -5.47 -5.02 -5.42
C PHE A 95 -4.83 -3.61 -5.53
N LEU A 96 -4.14 -3.17 -4.48
CA LEU A 96 -3.50 -1.86 -4.46
C LEU A 96 -2.34 -1.76 -5.45
N GLU A 97 -1.54 -2.82 -5.61
CA GLU A 97 -0.46 -2.85 -6.60
C GLU A 97 -1.00 -2.64 -8.02
N ASN A 98 -2.12 -3.28 -8.37
CA ASN A 98 -2.71 -3.13 -9.70
C ASN A 98 -3.26 -1.72 -9.94
N VAL A 99 -3.98 -1.15 -8.98
CA VAL A 99 -4.53 0.21 -9.11
C VAL A 99 -3.43 1.27 -9.15
N ILE A 100 -2.43 1.16 -8.27
CA ILE A 100 -1.35 2.15 -8.19
C ILE A 100 -0.46 2.08 -9.43
N ARG A 101 -0.20 0.88 -9.98
CA ARG A 101 0.57 0.74 -11.22
C ARG A 101 -0.07 1.53 -12.35
N ASP A 102 -1.36 1.37 -12.57
CA ASP A 102 -2.11 2.10 -13.60
C ASP A 102 -2.15 3.62 -13.30
N ALA A 103 -2.36 4.01 -12.04
CA ALA A 103 -2.40 5.44 -11.65
C ALA A 103 -1.05 6.15 -11.84
N VAL A 104 0.06 5.47 -11.55
CA VAL A 104 1.41 6.00 -11.78
C VAL A 104 1.67 6.14 -13.28
N THR A 105 1.25 5.19 -14.12
CA THR A 105 1.36 5.30 -15.58
C THR A 105 0.63 6.54 -16.12
N TYR A 106 -0.57 6.87 -15.63
CA TYR A 106 -1.26 8.11 -16.02
C TYR A 106 -0.52 9.38 -15.59
N THR A 107 0.06 9.34 -14.39
CA THR A 107 0.84 10.46 -13.83
C THR A 107 2.11 10.72 -14.65
N GLU A 108 2.83 9.65 -15.01
CA GLU A 108 4.04 9.69 -15.83
C GLU A 108 3.73 10.16 -17.26
N HIS A 109 2.63 9.67 -17.85
CA HIS A 109 2.18 10.11 -19.18
C HIS A 109 1.92 11.62 -19.23
N ALA A 110 1.36 12.17 -18.16
CA ALA A 110 1.11 13.60 -18.01
C ALA A 110 2.36 14.41 -17.56
N ARG A 111 3.53 13.77 -17.45
CA ARG A 111 4.80 14.38 -17.00
C ARG A 111 4.72 15.05 -15.62
N ARG A 112 3.81 14.58 -14.76
CA ARG A 112 3.65 15.05 -13.38
C ARG A 112 4.47 14.19 -12.43
N LYS A 113 4.91 14.76 -11.30
CA LYS A 113 5.57 14.03 -10.20
C LYS A 113 4.60 13.66 -9.07
N THR A 114 3.38 14.20 -9.11
CA THR A 114 2.36 14.04 -8.08
C THR A 114 1.17 13.30 -8.67
N VAL A 115 0.83 12.17 -8.07
CA VAL A 115 -0.39 11.41 -8.38
C VAL A 115 -1.60 12.22 -7.90
N THR A 116 -2.54 12.47 -8.81
CA THR A 116 -3.79 13.20 -8.52
C THR A 116 -4.93 12.22 -8.24
N ALA A 117 -6.03 12.72 -7.66
CA ALA A 117 -7.25 11.93 -7.46
C ALA A 117 -7.79 11.40 -8.80
N MET A 118 -7.69 12.20 -9.87
CA MET A 118 -8.16 11.81 -11.20
C MET A 118 -7.37 10.65 -11.81
N ASP A 119 -6.06 10.57 -11.57
CA ASP A 119 -5.25 9.44 -12.04
C ASP A 119 -5.74 8.11 -11.42
N VAL A 120 -6.15 8.15 -10.15
CA VAL A 120 -6.73 6.98 -9.46
C VAL A 120 -8.14 6.65 -9.97
N VAL A 121 -8.98 7.67 -10.19
CA VAL A 121 -10.33 7.47 -10.75
C VAL A 121 -10.27 6.85 -12.14
N TYR A 122 -9.32 7.27 -12.98
CA TYR A 122 -9.13 6.69 -14.31
C TYR A 122 -8.57 5.26 -14.26
N ALA A 123 -7.59 4.98 -13.39
CA ALA A 123 -7.11 3.63 -13.16
C ALA A 123 -8.24 2.68 -12.72
N LEU A 124 -9.09 3.13 -11.79
CA LEU A 124 -10.23 2.35 -11.31
C LEU A 124 -11.30 2.15 -12.39
N LYS A 125 -11.58 3.17 -13.21
CA LYS A 125 -12.52 3.07 -14.34
C LYS A 125 -12.05 2.05 -15.38
N ARG A 126 -10.75 1.99 -15.66
CA ARG A 126 -10.15 0.99 -16.57
C ARG A 126 -10.34 -0.45 -16.07
N GLN A 127 -10.33 -0.65 -14.75
CA GLN A 127 -10.57 -1.96 -14.12
C GLN A 127 -12.06 -2.28 -13.92
N GLY A 128 -12.97 -1.47 -14.47
CA GLY A 128 -14.42 -1.64 -14.31
C GLY A 128 -14.97 -1.28 -12.92
N ARG A 129 -14.21 -0.53 -12.11
CA ARG A 129 -14.56 -0.14 -10.73
C ARG A 129 -14.76 1.36 -10.61
N THR A 130 -15.82 1.91 -11.22
CA THR A 130 -16.06 3.36 -11.22
C THR A 130 -16.25 3.90 -9.79
N LEU A 131 -15.50 4.96 -9.45
CA LEU A 131 -15.54 5.63 -8.15
C LEU A 131 -16.07 7.06 -8.31
N TYR A 132 -17.08 7.42 -7.52
CA TYR A 132 -17.74 8.74 -7.53
C TYR A 132 -17.27 9.61 -6.36
N GLY A 133 -17.36 10.94 -6.51
CA GLY A 133 -17.09 11.90 -5.42
C GLY A 133 -15.67 12.45 -5.34
N PHE A 134 -14.85 12.27 -6.39
CA PHE A 134 -13.41 12.63 -6.39
C PHE A 134 -12.99 13.55 -7.57
N GLY A 135 -13.92 14.26 -8.20
CA GLY A 135 -13.66 15.11 -9.38
C GLY A 135 -13.59 16.62 -9.10
N GLY A 136 -13.16 17.01 -7.90
CA GLY A 136 -13.04 18.42 -7.48
C GLY A 136 -11.69 19.05 -7.78
#